data_AF-A0AAF0TA67-F1
#
_entry.id   AF-A0AAF0TA67-F1
#
_cell.length_a   1.000
_cell.length_b   1.000
_cell.length_c   1.000
_cell.angle_alpha   90.00
_cell.angle_beta   90.00
_cell.angle_gamma   90.00
#
_symmetry.space_group_name_H-M   'P 1'
#
loop_
_entity.id
_entity.type
_entity.pdbx_description
1 polymer ?
#
loop_
_entity_poly.entity_id
_entity_poly.type
_entity_poly.pdbx_seq_one_letter_code
_entity_poly.pdbx_strand_id
1 'polypeptide(L)'
;MTKEVTTPYGVSLWKSIRILWNEFKVNTIVKVADGVKTVFWKDDWHEAGNMETLFLDIYNLVLHQQSTIAELWTPQRWNFVFRRHLNDWEIPRVAKFFSTIDQFSGLKAGQDILQRQGNSNGTFKVNAAYRKMNQPNQLLLRWPWKHI
;
A
#
# COMPACT_ATOMS: atom_id res chain seq x y z
N MET A 1 13.58 -5.65 26.74
CA MET A 1 13.15 -7.04 27.01
C MET A 1 11.63 -7.08 26.97
N THR A 2 11.05 -7.54 25.86
CA THR A 2 9.62 -7.79 25.71
C THR A 2 9.31 -9.18 26.25
N LYS A 3 8.40 -9.28 27.22
CA LYS A 3 7.96 -10.56 27.78
C LYS A 3 7.15 -11.33 26.74
N GLU A 4 7.47 -12.62 26.57
CA GLU A 4 6.65 -13.54 25.79
C GLU A 4 5.30 -13.77 26.47
N VAL A 5 4.23 -13.68 25.69
CA VAL A 5 2.84 -13.88 26.13
C VAL A 5 2.46 -15.34 25.85
N THR A 6 2.22 -16.12 26.91
CA THR A 6 1.97 -17.57 26.89
C THR A 6 0.49 -17.98 26.91
N THR A 7 -0.45 -17.07 26.65
CA THR A 7 -1.89 -17.40 26.60
C THR A 7 -2.46 -17.37 25.17
N PRO A 8 -3.39 -18.29 24.78
CA PRO A 8 -3.92 -18.38 23.41
C PRO A 8 -4.86 -17.23 23.02
N TYR A 9 -5.28 -16.40 23.99
CA TYR A 9 -6.15 -15.27 23.76
C TYR A 9 -5.42 -14.16 23.01
N GLY A 10 -5.77 -13.97 21.73
CA GLY A 10 -5.27 -12.88 20.88
C GLY A 10 -4.39 -13.32 19.72
N VAL A 11 -3.78 -14.51 19.77
CA VAL A 11 -2.94 -15.03 18.67
C VAL A 11 -3.79 -15.42 17.45
N SER A 12 -5.02 -15.88 17.69
CA SER A 12 -5.97 -16.25 16.63
C SER A 12 -6.42 -15.05 15.79
N LEU A 13 -6.65 -13.89 16.41
CA LEU A 13 -7.11 -12.69 15.71
C LEU A 13 -6.03 -12.13 14.79
N TRP A 14 -4.81 -11.95 15.31
CA TRP A 14 -3.69 -11.46 14.50
C TRP A 14 -3.30 -12.43 13.38
N LYS A 15 -3.33 -13.75 13.67
CA LYS A 15 -3.13 -14.79 12.65
C LYS A 15 -4.21 -14.73 11.56
N SER A 16 -5.46 -14.54 11.94
CA SER A 16 -6.59 -14.41 11.01
C SER A 16 -6.50 -13.15 10.16
N ILE A 17 -6.19 -12.00 10.78
CA ILE A 17 -6.00 -10.72 10.06
C ILE A 17 -4.87 -10.86 9.05
N ARG A 18 -3.74 -11.50 9.42
CA ARG A 18 -2.62 -11.73 8.52
C ARG A 18 -2.98 -12.66 7.36
N ILE A 19 -3.74 -13.73 7.61
CA ILE A 19 -4.21 -14.66 6.55
C ILE A 19 -5.15 -13.92 5.58
N LEU A 20 -6.08 -13.13 6.11
CA LEU A 20 -7.06 -12.39 5.32
C LEU A 20 -6.49 -11.08 4.74
N TRP A 21 -5.26 -10.70 5.09
CA TRP A 21 -4.64 -9.44 4.66
C TRP A 21 -4.57 -9.32 3.14
N ASN A 22 -4.22 -10.41 2.45
CA ASN A 22 -4.16 -10.41 0.99
C ASN A 22 -5.52 -10.11 0.36
N GLU A 23 -6.61 -10.64 0.93
CA GLU A 23 -7.96 -10.34 0.46
C GLU A 23 -8.41 -8.91 0.80
N PHE A 24 -7.94 -8.38 1.94
CA PHE A 24 -8.21 -7.00 2.34
C PHE A 24 -7.44 -5.98 1.49
N LYS A 25 -6.16 -6.23 1.21
CA LYS A 25 -5.26 -5.29 0.50
C LYS A 25 -5.78 -4.94 -0.88
N VAL A 26 -6.35 -5.91 -1.59
CA VAL A 26 -6.84 -5.77 -2.98
C VAL A 26 -7.88 -4.65 -3.15
N ASN A 27 -8.60 -4.27 -2.08
CA ASN A 27 -9.64 -3.23 -2.14
C ASN A 27 -9.30 -2.00 -1.30
N THR A 28 -8.01 -1.72 -1.09
CA THR A 28 -7.56 -0.62 -0.23
C THR A 28 -6.54 0.26 -0.94
N ILE A 29 -6.67 1.58 -0.74
CA ILE A 29 -5.74 2.59 -1.23
C ILE A 29 -5.21 3.34 -0.01
N VAL A 30 -3.91 3.63 0.00
CA VAL A 30 -3.28 4.45 1.03
C VAL A 30 -3.50 5.92 0.70
N LYS A 31 -4.20 6.63 1.58
CA LYS A 31 -4.27 8.08 1.57
C LYS A 31 -3.04 8.62 2.27
N VAL A 32 -2.13 9.17 1.48
CA VAL A 32 -0.85 9.72 1.93
C VAL A 32 -1.07 11.01 2.73
N ALA A 33 -0.41 11.11 3.89
CA ALA A 33 -0.31 12.33 4.69
C ALA A 33 1.16 12.68 4.91
N ASP A 34 1.80 12.14 5.95
CA ASP A 34 3.24 12.33 6.20
C ASP A 34 4.12 11.46 5.30
N GLY A 35 3.57 10.43 4.65
CA GLY A 35 4.26 9.57 3.69
C GLY A 35 5.31 8.65 4.31
N VAL A 36 5.41 8.60 5.64
CA VAL A 36 6.48 7.90 6.37
C VAL A 36 6.28 6.38 6.32
N LYS A 37 5.03 5.92 6.18
CA LYS A 37 4.71 4.48 6.19
C LYS A 37 4.35 3.96 4.81
N THR A 38 4.27 4.83 3.82
CA THR A 38 3.87 4.48 2.45
C THR A 38 5.10 4.23 1.60
N VAL A 39 5.33 2.99 1.20
CA VAL A 39 6.39 2.62 0.26
C VAL A 39 5.94 2.93 -1.15
N PHE A 40 6.64 3.86 -1.81
CA PHE A 40 6.20 4.44 -3.08
C PHE A 40 5.90 3.40 -4.16
N TRP A 41 6.73 2.36 -4.28
CA TRP A 41 6.59 1.36 -5.34
C TRP A 41 5.61 0.24 -4.98
N LYS A 42 5.52 -0.13 -3.71
CA LYS A 42 4.87 -1.37 -3.24
C LYS A 42 3.44 -1.17 -2.73
N ASP A 43 3.13 0.05 -2.29
CA ASP A 43 1.82 0.38 -1.75
C ASP A 43 0.93 1.03 -2.81
N ASP A 44 -0.37 0.78 -2.71
CA ASP A 44 -1.37 1.33 -3.61
C ASP A 44 -1.80 2.70 -3.08
N TRP A 45 -1.06 3.76 -3.41
CA TRP A 45 -1.31 5.11 -2.90
C TRP A 45 -1.81 6.09 -3.98
N HIS A 46 -1.74 5.69 -5.25
CA HIS A 46 -2.13 6.50 -6.39
C HIS A 46 -3.37 5.91 -7.06
N GLU A 47 -4.27 6.78 -7.53
CA GLU A 47 -5.52 6.36 -8.18
C GLU A 47 -5.32 5.60 -9.49
N ALA A 48 -4.22 5.88 -10.21
CA ALA A 48 -3.84 5.15 -11.41
C ALA A 48 -3.51 3.67 -11.12
N GLY A 49 -3.21 3.32 -9.87
CA GLY A 49 -2.82 1.99 -9.43
C GLY A 49 -1.39 1.91 -8.89
N ASN A 50 -0.92 0.68 -8.71
CA ASN A 50 0.38 0.38 -8.14
C ASN A 50 1.54 0.81 -9.06
N MET A 51 2.52 1.55 -8.52
CA MET A 51 3.62 2.08 -9.33
C MET A 51 4.57 0.99 -9.85
N GLU A 52 4.84 -0.07 -9.07
CA GLU A 52 5.65 -1.20 -9.54
C GLU A 52 4.96 -1.92 -10.70
N THR A 53 3.66 -2.18 -10.60
CA THR A 53 2.91 -2.88 -11.66
C THR A 53 2.80 -2.03 -12.93
N LEU A 54 2.52 -0.74 -12.78
CA LEU A 54 2.34 0.16 -13.92
C LEU A 54 3.68 0.46 -14.63
N PHE A 55 4.76 0.60 -13.88
CA PHE A 55 6.07 1.05 -14.37
C PHE A 55 7.19 0.09 -13.95
N LEU A 56 7.02 -1.20 -14.25
CA LEU A 56 7.97 -2.26 -13.88
C LEU A 56 9.37 -2.02 -14.45
N ASP A 57 9.44 -1.45 -15.66
CA ASP A 57 10.67 -1.01 -16.31
C ASP A 57 11.38 0.07 -15.49
N ILE A 58 10.67 1.11 -15.04
CA ILE A 58 11.23 2.17 -14.18
C ILE A 58 11.63 1.61 -12.81
N TYR A 59 10.78 0.78 -12.20
CA TYR A 59 11.04 0.14 -10.91
C TYR A 59 12.39 -0.61 -10.93
N ASN A 60 12.67 -1.34 -12.02
CA ASN A 60 13.93 -2.05 -12.19
C ASN A 60 15.15 -1.13 -12.40
N LEU A 61 14.94 0.13 -12.79
CA LEU A 61 16.01 1.11 -12.96
C LEU A 61 16.33 1.89 -11.68
N VAL A 62 15.40 1.97 -10.74
CA VAL A 62 15.56 2.74 -9.49
C VAL A 62 16.40 1.96 -8.48
N LEU A 63 17.30 2.67 -7.80
CA LEU A 63 18.18 2.10 -6.78
C LEU A 63 17.44 1.78 -5.47
N HIS A 64 16.56 2.70 -5.05
CA HIS A 64 15.85 2.62 -3.77
C HIS A 64 14.39 2.20 -3.94
N GLN A 65 14.18 0.93 -4.26
CA GLN A 65 12.84 0.36 -4.51
C GLN A 65 11.94 0.31 -3.26
N GLN A 66 12.53 0.35 -2.07
CA GLN A 66 11.81 0.28 -0.78
C GLN A 66 11.62 1.66 -0.14
N SER A 67 12.00 2.74 -0.83
CA SER A 67 11.88 4.08 -0.26
C SER A 67 10.43 4.51 -0.09
N THR A 68 10.22 5.27 0.99
CA THR A 68 8.92 5.82 1.34
C THR A 68 8.64 7.10 0.57
N ILE A 69 7.38 7.54 0.51
CA ILE A 69 7.05 8.82 -0.12
C ILE A 69 7.72 9.98 0.63
N ALA A 70 7.83 9.90 1.96
CA ALA A 70 8.54 10.91 2.76
C ALA A 70 10.03 11.06 2.38
N GLU A 71 10.69 9.98 1.98
CA GLU A 71 12.09 10.00 1.56
C GLU A 71 12.26 10.52 0.13
N LEU A 72 11.31 10.20 -0.75
CA LEU A 72 11.37 10.52 -2.18
C LEU A 72 10.82 11.90 -2.51
N TRP A 73 9.89 12.43 -1.71
CA TRP A 73 9.25 13.71 -1.97
C TRP A 73 9.89 14.84 -1.20
N THR A 74 10.25 15.89 -1.93
CA THR A 74 10.56 17.22 -1.37
C THR A 74 9.48 18.20 -1.83
N PRO A 75 9.24 19.32 -1.12
CA PRO A 75 8.17 20.27 -1.47
C PRO A 75 8.17 20.78 -2.93
N GLN A 76 9.27 20.60 -3.66
CA GLN A 76 9.45 21.08 -5.02
C GLN A 76 9.56 19.95 -6.06
N ARG A 77 9.93 18.73 -5.66
CA ARG A 77 10.21 17.64 -6.60
C ARG A 77 10.26 16.27 -5.97
N TRP A 78 10.03 15.26 -6.81
CA TRP A 78 10.41 13.88 -6.58
C TRP A 78 11.92 13.67 -6.76
N ASN A 79 12.52 12.83 -5.92
CA ASN A 79 13.95 12.53 -5.93
C ASN A 79 14.19 11.02 -6.15
N PHE A 80 14.33 10.63 -7.42
CA PHE A 80 14.67 9.24 -7.79
C PHE A 80 16.13 9.11 -8.18
N VAL A 81 16.78 8.10 -7.64
CA VAL A 81 18.14 7.71 -8.03
C VAL A 81 18.05 6.48 -8.92
N PHE A 82 18.51 6.61 -10.16
CA PHE A 82 18.62 5.49 -11.09
C PHE A 82 19.97 4.80 -10.94
N ARG A 83 20.00 3.48 -11.09
CA ARG A 83 21.21 2.64 -10.98
C ARG A 83 22.18 2.82 -12.15
N ARG A 84 21.74 3.47 -13.24
CA ARG A 84 22.54 3.81 -14.43
C ARG A 84 21.89 4.98 -15.18
N HIS A 85 22.63 5.52 -16.14
CA HIS A 85 22.06 6.47 -17.10
C HIS A 85 20.90 5.83 -17.90
N LEU A 86 19.94 6.67 -18.26
CA LEU A 86 18.80 6.30 -19.08
C LEU A 86 19.23 6.20 -20.54
N ASN A 87 18.74 5.17 -21.24
CA ASN A 87 18.88 5.09 -22.68
C ASN A 87 17.76 5.88 -23.37
N ASP A 88 17.98 6.31 -24.61
CA ASP A 88 17.02 7.11 -25.38
C ASP A 88 15.64 6.46 -25.49
N TRP A 89 15.57 5.12 -25.58
CA TRP A 89 14.31 4.39 -25.64
C TRP A 89 13.55 4.33 -24.30
N GLU A 90 14.21 4.59 -23.17
CA GLU A 90 13.59 4.61 -21.83
C GLU A 90 12.99 5.99 -21.51
N ILE A 91 13.47 7.05 -22.16
CA ILE A 91 13.05 8.44 -21.90
C ILE A 91 11.54 8.64 -22.02
N PRO A 92 10.83 8.17 -23.07
CA PRO A 92 9.39 8.38 -23.18
C PRO A 92 8.63 7.73 -22.03
N ARG A 93 9.11 6.57 -21.56
CA ARG A 93 8.50 5.87 -20.43
C ARG A 93 8.72 6.61 -19.12
N VAL A 94 9.94 7.08 -18.88
CA VAL A 94 10.29 7.89 -17.70
C VAL A 94 9.48 9.18 -17.68
N ALA A 95 9.32 9.85 -18.81
CA ALA A 95 8.49 11.04 -18.92
C ALA A 95 7.02 10.73 -18.58
N LYS A 96 6.47 9.61 -19.08
CA LYS A 96 5.12 9.18 -18.73
C LYS A 96 4.98 8.88 -17.23
N PHE A 97 5.99 8.26 -16.63
CA PHE A 97 6.03 8.00 -15.19
C PHE A 97 5.94 9.28 -14.37
N PHE A 98 6.80 10.26 -14.66
CA PHE A 98 6.78 11.56 -13.96
C PHE A 98 5.45 12.29 -14.17
N SER A 99 4.89 12.27 -15.39
CA SER A 99 3.58 12.85 -15.67
C SER A 99 2.45 12.19 -14.86
N THR A 100 2.53 10.89 -14.58
CA THR A 100 1.52 10.19 -13.76
C THR A 100 1.57 10.65 -12.30
N ILE A 101 2.76 10.86 -11.75
CA ILE A 101 2.93 11.24 -10.32
C ILE A 101 2.94 12.74 -10.07
N ASP A 102 2.85 13.56 -11.12
CA ASP A 102 2.85 15.03 -11.05
C ASP A 102 1.61 15.58 -10.33
N GLN A 103 0.49 14.84 -10.35
CA GLN A 103 -0.75 15.21 -9.67
C GLN A 103 -0.67 15.13 -8.14
N PHE A 104 0.45 14.64 -7.59
CA PHE A 104 0.64 14.52 -6.16
C PHE A 104 0.78 15.90 -5.49
N SER A 105 -0.21 16.26 -4.66
CA SER A 105 -0.29 17.57 -4.00
C SER A 105 0.70 17.79 -2.84
N GLY A 106 1.63 16.85 -2.62
CA GLY A 106 2.60 16.90 -1.53
C GLY A 106 2.10 16.32 -0.20
N LEU A 107 3.02 16.32 0.78
CA LEU A 107 2.83 15.79 2.12
C LEU A 107 2.07 16.78 3.03
N LYS A 108 1.31 16.24 3.98
CA LYS A 108 0.47 16.99 4.91
C LYS A 108 0.69 16.49 6.34
N ALA A 109 0.36 17.32 7.32
CA ALA A 109 0.41 16.90 8.72
C ALA A 109 -0.58 15.75 8.99
N GLY A 110 -0.15 14.76 9.77
CA GLY A 110 -0.94 13.57 10.11
C GLY A 110 -0.30 12.28 9.59
N GLN A 111 -0.80 11.13 10.03
CA GLN A 111 -0.28 9.83 9.59
C GLN A 111 -0.99 9.34 8.34
N ASP A 112 -0.28 8.58 7.51
CA ASP A 112 -0.85 7.83 6.40
C ASP A 112 -2.04 6.94 6.82
N ILE A 113 -3.09 6.90 5.99
CA ILE A 113 -4.33 6.20 6.30
C ILE A 113 -4.68 5.20 5.21
N LEU A 114 -4.97 3.96 5.61
CA LEU A 114 -5.56 2.98 4.70
C LEU A 114 -7.06 3.30 4.48
N GLN A 115 -7.45 3.56 3.23
CA GLN A 115 -8.83 3.82 2.81
C GLN A 115 -9.36 2.64 1.99
N ARG A 116 -10.67 2.38 2.09
CA ARG A 116 -11.32 1.36 1.26
C ARG A 116 -11.68 1.93 -0.12
N GLN A 117 -11.33 1.22 -1.19
CA GLN A 117 -11.72 1.56 -2.55
C GLN A 117 -13.26 1.54 -2.67
N GLY A 118 -13.85 2.63 -3.22
CA GLY A 118 -15.29 2.77 -3.39
C GLY A 118 -16.08 3.35 -2.20
N ASN A 119 -15.41 3.82 -1.14
CA ASN A 119 -16.08 4.53 -0.04
C ASN A 119 -15.38 5.87 0.23
N SER A 120 -16.00 6.97 -0.21
CA SER A 120 -15.41 8.31 -0.22
C SER A 120 -15.06 8.86 1.17
N ASN A 121 -15.66 8.34 2.24
CA ASN A 121 -15.55 8.89 3.61
C ASN A 121 -14.95 7.94 4.67
N GLY A 122 -14.40 6.78 4.29
CA GLY A 122 -14.12 5.71 5.25
C GLY A 122 -12.64 5.36 5.45
N THR A 123 -12.09 5.67 6.64
CA THR A 123 -10.92 4.97 7.20
C THR A 123 -11.19 3.47 7.21
N PHE A 124 -10.21 2.64 6.85
CA PHE A 124 -10.36 1.19 6.94
C PHE A 124 -10.57 0.77 8.39
N LYS A 125 -11.71 0.13 8.66
CA LYS A 125 -12.03 -0.49 9.95
C LYS A 125 -12.05 -2.00 9.78
N VAL A 126 -11.21 -2.71 10.53
CA VAL A 126 -11.14 -4.17 10.57
C VAL A 126 -12.54 -4.79 10.73
N ASN A 127 -13.37 -4.25 11.62
CA ASN A 127 -14.74 -4.73 11.84
C ASN A 127 -15.65 -4.64 10.60
N ALA A 128 -15.53 -3.58 9.78
CA ALA A 128 -16.31 -3.45 8.55
C ALA A 128 -15.85 -4.46 7.49
N ALA A 129 -14.57 -4.77 7.49
CA ALA A 129 -13.96 -5.74 6.60
C ALA A 129 -14.43 -7.17 6.96
N TYR A 130 -14.44 -7.52 8.26
CA TYR A 130 -15.01 -8.78 8.76
C TYR A 130 -16.49 -8.94 8.38
N ARG A 131 -17.33 -7.91 8.51
CA ARG A 131 -18.76 -8.00 8.17
C ARG A 131 -19.02 -8.33 6.69
N LYS A 132 -18.18 -7.86 5.76
CA LYS A 132 -18.37 -8.15 4.33
C LYS A 132 -18.04 -9.60 4.00
N MET A 133 -16.98 -10.14 4.60
CA MET A 133 -16.58 -11.53 4.38
C MET A 133 -17.49 -12.54 5.11
N ASN A 134 -18.17 -12.10 6.18
CA ASN A 134 -19.15 -12.91 6.90
C ASN A 134 -20.53 -12.93 6.22
N GLN A 135 -20.66 -12.45 4.97
CA GLN A 135 -21.89 -12.57 4.20
C GLN A 135 -22.04 -14.03 3.70
N PRO A 136 -23.24 -14.63 3.80
CA PRO A 136 -23.44 -16.06 3.57
C PRO A 136 -23.17 -16.55 2.12
N ASN A 137 -22.91 -15.64 1.18
CA ASN A 137 -22.69 -15.95 -0.23
C ASN A 137 -21.22 -16.07 -0.66
N GLN A 138 -20.25 -15.90 0.25
CA GLN A 138 -18.85 -16.22 -0.05
C GLN A 138 -18.50 -17.58 0.55
N LEU A 139 -18.38 -18.60 -0.30
CA LEU A 139 -17.93 -19.96 0.01
C LEU A 139 -16.44 -20.00 0.41
N LEU A 140 -16.02 -19.16 1.37
CA LEU A 140 -14.71 -19.26 1.97
C LEU A 140 -14.76 -20.33 3.07
N LEU A 141 -14.49 -21.58 2.65
CA LEU A 141 -14.24 -22.76 3.48
C LEU A 141 -13.09 -22.61 4.50
N ARG A 142 -12.50 -21.42 4.66
CA ARG A 142 -11.38 -21.12 5.56
C ARG A 142 -11.71 -20.01 6.55
N TRP A 143 -12.88 -20.09 7.18
CA TRP A 143 -13.21 -19.15 8.25
C TRP A 143 -12.55 -19.56 9.58
N PRO A 144 -11.78 -18.67 10.22
CA PRO A 144 -10.91 -19.05 11.35
C PRO A 144 -11.66 -19.45 12.62
N TRP A 145 -12.95 -19.10 12.73
CA TRP A 145 -13.78 -19.45 13.89
C TRP A 145 -14.46 -20.82 13.77
N LYS A 146 -14.37 -21.51 12.62
CA LYS A 146 -14.94 -22.86 12.42
C LYS A 146 -13.98 -23.99 12.79
N HIS A 147 -12.87 -23.68 13.47
CA HIS A 147 -11.90 -24.65 13.97
C HIS A 147 -11.82 -24.70 15.51
N ILE A 148 -12.87 -24.25 16.21
CA ILE A 148 -13.03 -24.41 17.65
C ILE A 148 -14.28 -25.24 17.89
#